data_AF-M5C6I9-F1
#
_entry.id   AF-M5C6I9-F1
#
_cell.length_a   1.000
_cell.length_b   1.000
_cell.length_c   1.000
_cell.angle_alpha   90.00
_cell.angle_beta   90.00
_cell.angle_gamma   90.00
#
_symmetry.space_group_name_H-M   'P 1'
#
loop_
_entity.id
_entity.type
_entity.pdbx_description
1 polymer ?
#
loop_
_entity_poly.entity_id
_entity_poly.type
_entity_poly.pdbx_seq_one_letter_code
_entity_poly.pdbx_strand_id
1 'polypeptide(L)'
;MLEEYSRFRKIYETPILKSRSPEASAKDIELGAARATQLNELAKSFVLRRTADILTNYLPPKTEYVLFVQPTALQLSVFQKILRPDHVQDLVHGPTARSLALITTLTKICNSPIMLAKPDKGAGAEDGKTTRTLVQEALGLLPPGAAPDDITLSGKLIALAALLKQLRQRHIAAVCIIPTAAWMVQLR
;
A
#
# COMPACT_ATOMS: atom_id res chain seq x y z
N MET A 1 0.08 28.51 -25.29
CA MET A 1 -0.54 28.54 -23.94
C MET A 1 0.23 27.76 -22.87
N LEU A 2 0.83 26.60 -23.17
CA LEU A 2 1.94 26.01 -22.40
C LEU A 2 3.00 25.59 -23.42
N GLU A 3 3.68 26.58 -24.02
CA GLU A 3 4.40 26.37 -25.28
C GLU A 3 5.69 25.57 -25.13
N GLU A 4 6.43 25.76 -24.03
CA GLU A 4 7.73 25.14 -23.83
C GLU A 4 7.95 24.75 -22.35
N TYR A 5 8.49 23.55 -22.11
CA TYR A 5 8.73 23.02 -20.76
C TYR A 5 9.59 23.96 -19.91
N SER A 6 10.60 24.59 -20.51
CA SER A 6 11.50 25.54 -19.84
C SER A 6 10.74 26.71 -19.21
N ARG A 7 9.74 27.24 -19.92
CA ARG A 7 8.90 28.35 -19.46
C ARG A 7 7.90 27.89 -18.40
N PHE A 8 7.29 26.73 -18.59
CA PHE A 8 6.41 26.11 -17.60
C PHE A 8 7.14 25.87 -16.27
N ARG A 9 8.34 25.29 -16.34
CA ARG A 9 9.16 24.98 -15.17
C ARG A 9 9.48 26.22 -14.35
N LYS A 10 9.90 27.31 -15.02
CA LYS A 10 10.25 28.57 -14.36
C LYS A 10 9.04 29.28 -13.73
N ILE A 11 7.88 29.26 -14.39
CA ILE A 11 6.71 30.03 -13.98
C ILE A 11 5.85 29.27 -12.95
N TYR A 12 5.71 27.96 -13.10
CA TYR A 12 4.80 27.13 -12.30
C TYR A 12 5.55 26.11 -11.44
N GLU A 13 6.31 25.20 -12.05
CA GLU A 13 6.89 24.04 -11.34
C GLU A 13 7.83 24.45 -10.21
N THR A 14 8.85 25.28 -10.50
CA THR A 14 9.86 25.68 -9.51
C THR A 14 9.23 26.46 -8.34
N PRO A 15 8.37 27.48 -8.55
CA PRO A 15 7.71 28.17 -7.43
C PRO A 15 6.79 27.25 -6.61
N ILE A 16 6.06 26.32 -7.24
CA ILE A 16 5.16 25.39 -6.55
C ILE A 16 5.94 24.34 -5.76
N LEU A 17 7.07 23.86 -6.27
CA LEU A 17 7.94 22.94 -5.53
C LEU A 17 8.61 23.65 -4.36
N LYS A 18 9.09 24.88 -4.58
CA LYS A 18 9.74 25.69 -3.55
C LYS A 18 8.80 26.04 -2.41
N SER A 19 7.52 26.30 -2.67
CA SER A 19 6.53 26.56 -1.62
C SER A 19 6.22 25.34 -0.74
N ARG A 20 6.50 24.12 -1.23
CA ARG A 20 6.31 22.85 -0.51
C ARG A 20 7.56 22.39 0.25
N SER A 21 8.68 23.11 0.10
CA SER A 21 9.91 22.79 0.82
C SER A 21 9.78 23.13 2.31
N PRO A 22 10.39 22.34 3.22
CA PRO A 22 10.34 22.60 4.65
C PRO A 22 10.89 23.98 5.07
N GLU A 23 11.80 24.54 4.28
CA GLU A 23 12.46 25.82 4.52
C GLU A 23 11.84 26.99 3.72
N ALA A 24 10.62 26.82 3.19
CA ALA A 24 9.96 27.83 2.38
C ALA A 24 9.65 29.11 3.18
N SER A 25 10.03 30.27 2.64
CA SER A 25 9.65 31.56 3.23
C SER A 25 8.16 31.84 3.02
N ALA A 26 7.56 32.71 3.84
CA ALA A 26 6.16 33.12 3.67
C ALA A 26 5.87 33.65 2.25
N LYS A 27 6.84 34.35 1.65
CA LYS A 27 6.76 34.86 0.27
C LYS A 27 6.77 33.74 -0.77
N ASP A 28 7.56 32.69 -0.56
CA ASP A 28 7.59 31.52 -1.45
C ASP A 28 6.29 30.73 -1.36
N ILE A 29 5.70 30.62 -0.16
CA ILE A 29 4.40 29.96 0.05
C ILE A 29 3.29 30.68 -0.71
N GLU A 30 3.19 32.00 -0.55
CA GLU A 30 2.20 32.83 -1.23
C GLU A 30 2.35 32.75 -2.75
N LEU A 31 3.59 32.90 -3.25
CA LEU A 31 3.89 32.83 -4.68
C LEU A 31 3.54 31.45 -5.26
N GLY A 32 3.91 30.37 -4.58
CA GLY A 32 3.59 29.01 -5.03
C GLY A 32 2.09 28.71 -5.02
N ALA A 33 1.35 29.22 -4.02
CA ALA A 33 -0.11 29.11 -3.98
C ALA A 33 -0.77 29.86 -5.13
N ALA A 34 -0.35 31.10 -5.41
CA ALA A 34 -0.86 31.89 -6.53
C ALA A 34 -0.60 31.19 -7.89
N ARG A 35 0.61 30.67 -8.09
CA ARG A 35 0.97 29.92 -9.33
C ARG A 35 0.22 28.60 -9.45
N ALA A 36 -0.02 27.88 -8.36
CA ALA A 36 -0.82 26.66 -8.36
C ALA A 36 -2.27 26.93 -8.76
N THR A 37 -2.87 28.00 -8.22
CA THR A 37 -4.24 28.42 -8.58
C THR A 37 -4.35 28.79 -10.06
N GLN A 38 -3.42 29.62 -10.55
CA GLN A 38 -3.37 30.00 -11.98
C GLN A 38 -3.24 28.78 -12.90
N LEU A 39 -2.37 27.82 -12.54
CA LEU A 39 -2.21 26.59 -13.32
C LEU A 39 -3.49 25.73 -13.31
N ASN A 40 -4.16 25.64 -12.16
CA ASN A 40 -5.39 24.87 -12.03
C ASN A 40 -6.54 25.51 -12.85
N GLU A 41 -6.64 26.83 -12.88
CA GLU A 41 -7.61 27.56 -13.72
C GLU A 41 -7.36 27.31 -15.21
N LEU A 42 -6.11 27.37 -15.64
CA LEU A 42 -5.72 27.01 -17.00
C LEU A 42 -6.14 25.56 -17.30
N ALA A 43 -5.85 24.64 -16.39
CA ALA A 43 -6.18 23.22 -16.53
C ALA A 43 -7.68 22.95 -16.65
N LYS A 44 -8.54 23.69 -15.94
CA LYS A 44 -10.00 23.55 -16.03
C LYS A 44 -10.55 23.82 -17.44
N SER A 45 -9.85 24.60 -18.26
CA SER A 45 -10.30 24.90 -19.63
C SER A 45 -10.17 23.71 -20.60
N PHE A 46 -9.32 22.73 -20.29
CA PHE A 46 -9.09 21.55 -21.14
C PHE A 46 -9.23 20.20 -20.41
N VAL A 47 -9.27 20.17 -19.08
CA VAL A 47 -9.54 18.97 -18.28
C VAL A 47 -10.94 19.01 -17.71
N LEU A 48 -11.82 18.18 -18.26
CA LEU A 48 -13.15 17.95 -17.69
C LEU A 48 -13.06 16.92 -16.56
N ARG A 49 -13.28 17.36 -15.32
CA ARG A 49 -13.39 16.46 -14.15
C ARG A 49 -14.77 16.62 -13.52
N ARG A 50 -15.57 15.55 -13.57
CA ARG A 50 -16.83 15.43 -12.82
C ARG A 50 -16.56 14.65 -11.54
N THR A 51 -16.86 15.24 -10.38
CA THR A 51 -16.76 14.53 -9.10
C THR A 51 -17.99 13.65 -8.90
N ALA A 52 -17.84 12.64 -8.04
CA ALA A 52 -18.94 11.76 -7.66
C ALA A 52 -20.08 12.51 -6.94
N ASP A 53 -19.84 13.76 -6.52
CA ASP A 53 -20.82 14.66 -5.89
C ASP A 53 -22.04 14.92 -6.77
N ILE A 54 -21.92 14.82 -8.09
CA ILE A 54 -23.09 14.95 -8.99
C ILE A 54 -24.09 13.79 -8.76
N LEU A 55 -23.59 12.63 -8.32
CA LEU A 55 -24.39 11.42 -8.10
C LEU A 55 -24.94 11.33 -6.68
N THR A 56 -24.52 12.17 -5.73
CA THR A 56 -24.97 12.08 -4.33
C THR A 56 -26.46 12.36 -4.17
N ASN A 57 -27.08 13.09 -5.11
CA ASN A 57 -28.52 13.35 -5.12
C ASN A 57 -29.35 12.18 -5.66
N TYR A 58 -28.70 11.19 -6.31
CA TYR A 58 -29.36 10.08 -6.99
C TYR A 58 -29.01 8.71 -6.39
N LEU A 59 -27.94 8.63 -5.60
CA LEU A 59 -27.48 7.42 -4.94
C LEU A 59 -27.62 7.54 -3.42
N PRO A 60 -27.87 6.43 -2.70
CA PRO A 60 -27.76 6.39 -1.25
C PRO A 60 -26.38 6.88 -0.79
N PRO A 61 -26.29 7.48 0.41
CA PRO A 61 -25.04 8.02 0.93
C PRO A 61 -23.96 6.94 1.02
N LYS A 62 -22.82 7.18 0.39
CA LYS A 62 -21.66 6.30 0.48
C LYS A 62 -21.06 6.39 1.88
N THR A 63 -21.00 5.27 2.59
CA THR A 63 -20.34 5.21 3.89
C THR A 63 -19.01 4.46 3.76
N GLU A 64 -17.93 5.10 4.19
CA GLU A 64 -16.57 4.53 4.13
C GLU A 64 -16.06 4.28 5.56
N TYR A 65 -15.47 3.10 5.77
CA TYR A 65 -14.90 2.71 7.06
C TYR A 65 -13.45 2.26 6.88
N VAL A 66 -12.56 2.74 7.76
CA VAL A 66 -11.17 2.29 7.85
C VAL A 66 -11.05 1.37 9.06
N LEU A 67 -10.73 0.10 8.83
CA LEU A 67 -10.61 -0.91 9.88
C LEU A 67 -9.14 -1.11 10.26
N PHE A 68 -8.81 -0.88 11.54
CA PHE A 68 -7.51 -1.20 12.10
C PHE A 68 -7.55 -2.61 12.69
N VAL A 69 -6.86 -3.53 12.02
CA VAL A 69 -6.84 -4.94 12.41
C VAL A 69 -5.51 -5.29 13.05
N GLN A 70 -5.54 -5.85 14.25
CA GLN A 70 -4.36 -6.26 14.97
C GLN A 70 -3.72 -7.51 14.30
N PRO A 71 -2.39 -7.54 14.09
CA PRO A 71 -1.70 -8.74 13.63
C PRO A 71 -1.80 -9.89 14.63
N THR A 72 -1.78 -11.12 14.15
CA THR A 72 -1.72 -12.31 15.01
C THR A 72 -0.37 -12.43 15.71
N ALA A 73 -0.30 -13.18 16.82
CA ALA A 73 0.96 -13.46 17.51
C ALA A 73 2.01 -14.10 16.59
N LEU A 74 1.56 -14.96 15.66
CA LEU A 74 2.40 -15.56 14.62
C LEU A 74 2.94 -14.52 13.63
N GLN A 75 2.11 -13.57 13.17
CA GLN A 75 2.58 -12.48 12.32
C GLN A 75 3.62 -11.63 13.05
N LEU A 76 3.40 -11.30 14.32
CA LEU A 76 4.33 -10.53 15.14
C LEU A 76 5.68 -11.25 15.32
N SER A 77 5.68 -12.55 15.61
CA SER A 77 6.92 -13.32 15.77
C SER A 77 7.72 -13.43 14.47
N VAL A 78 7.03 -13.58 13.33
CA VAL A 78 7.64 -13.53 12.00
C VAL A 78 8.23 -12.15 11.71
N PHE A 79 7.51 -11.07 12.02
CA PHE A 79 8.02 -9.70 11.87
C PHE A 79 9.27 -9.46 12.71
N GLN A 80 9.28 -9.88 13.97
CA GLN A 80 10.43 -9.72 14.87
C GLN A 80 11.68 -10.45 14.35
N LYS A 81 11.52 -11.63 13.74
CA LYS A 81 12.64 -12.35 13.12
C LYS A 81 13.19 -11.63 11.89
N ILE A 82 12.32 -11.07 11.07
CA ILE A 82 12.71 -10.41 9.82
C ILE A 82 13.29 -9.01 10.06
N LEU A 83 12.74 -8.27 11.03
CA LEU A 83 13.10 -6.88 11.33
C LEU A 83 14.19 -6.75 12.41
N ARG A 84 15.15 -7.67 12.47
CA ARG A 84 16.26 -7.54 13.41
C ARG A 84 17.08 -6.28 13.10
N PRO A 85 17.57 -5.55 14.12
CA PRO A 85 18.25 -4.26 13.94
C PRO A 85 19.41 -4.31 12.93
N ASP A 86 20.20 -5.38 12.98
CA ASP A 86 21.38 -5.56 12.11
C ASP A 86 20.97 -5.61 10.63
N HIS A 87 19.86 -6.30 10.32
CA HIS A 87 19.34 -6.40 8.96
C HIS A 87 18.69 -5.09 8.51
N VAL A 88 17.96 -4.41 9.39
CA VAL A 88 17.33 -3.13 9.06
C VAL A 88 18.40 -2.09 8.71
N GLN A 89 19.54 -2.07 9.42
CA GLN A 89 20.64 -1.17 9.10
C GLN A 89 21.26 -1.48 7.72
N ASP A 90 21.50 -2.75 7.40
CA ASP A 90 21.98 -3.19 6.08
C ASP A 90 21.01 -2.84 4.93
N LEU A 91 19.70 -2.79 5.23
CA LEU A 91 18.66 -2.41 4.28
C LEU A 91 18.56 -0.90 4.06
N VAL A 92 18.77 -0.09 5.11
CA VAL A 92 18.77 1.38 5.02
C VAL A 92 19.97 1.87 4.21
N HIS A 93 21.12 1.21 4.35
CA HIS A 93 22.36 1.59 3.66
C HIS A 93 22.59 0.81 2.35
N GLY A 94 21.75 -0.19 2.07
CA GLY A 94 21.85 -1.07 0.92
C GLY A 94 21.06 -0.60 -0.31
N PRO A 95 21.06 -1.39 -1.39
CA PRO A 95 20.34 -1.07 -2.62
C PRO A 95 18.82 -0.98 -2.39
N THR A 96 18.16 0.02 -3.00
CA THR A 96 16.70 0.22 -2.94
C THR A 96 15.90 -1.02 -3.35
N ALA A 97 16.44 -1.83 -4.28
CA ALA A 97 15.83 -3.08 -4.71
C ALA A 97 15.60 -4.06 -3.53
N ARG A 98 16.53 -4.10 -2.57
CA ARG A 98 16.44 -4.96 -1.37
C ARG A 98 15.33 -4.47 -0.43
N SER A 99 15.20 -3.16 -0.26
CA SER A 99 14.12 -2.55 0.53
C SER A 99 12.74 -2.79 -0.08
N LEU A 100 12.62 -2.71 -1.41
CA LEU A 100 11.38 -3.03 -2.12
C LEU A 100 11.00 -4.52 -1.98
N ALA A 101 11.98 -5.42 -2.08
CA ALA A 101 11.76 -6.86 -1.88
C ALA A 101 11.31 -7.16 -0.43
N LEU A 102 11.88 -6.46 0.56
CA LEU A 102 11.47 -6.60 1.95
C LEU A 102 10.05 -6.06 2.17
N ILE A 103 9.72 -4.86 1.69
CA ILE A 103 8.37 -4.28 1.77
C ILE A 103 7.34 -5.25 1.17
N THR A 104 7.67 -5.85 0.02
CA THR A 104 6.83 -6.85 -0.64
C THR A 104 6.63 -8.08 0.26
N THR A 105 7.70 -8.57 0.88
CA THR A 105 7.66 -9.71 1.82
C THR A 105 6.81 -9.42 3.05
N LEU A 106 7.01 -8.25 3.68
CA LEU A 106 6.23 -7.80 4.84
C LEU A 106 4.74 -7.66 4.48
N THR A 107 4.45 -7.13 3.29
CA THR A 107 3.07 -6.99 2.79
C THR A 107 2.41 -8.36 2.58
N LYS A 108 3.15 -9.36 2.08
CA LYS A 108 2.66 -10.75 1.96
C LYS A 108 2.32 -11.35 3.34
N ILE A 109 3.17 -11.15 4.35
CA ILE A 109 2.94 -11.64 5.73
C ILE A 109 1.68 -11.04 6.34
N CYS A 110 1.45 -9.73 6.15
CA CYS A 110 0.25 -9.04 6.60
C CYS A 110 -1.04 -9.64 6.03
N ASN A 111 -0.99 -10.21 4.82
CA ASN A 111 -2.14 -10.80 4.15
C ASN A 111 -2.30 -12.28 4.52
N SER A 112 -1.25 -13.08 4.45
CA SER A 112 -1.19 -14.40 5.10
C SER A 112 0.26 -14.89 5.26
N PRO A 113 0.67 -15.40 6.44
CA PRO A 113 1.99 -15.98 6.66
C PRO A 113 2.34 -17.14 5.72
N ILE A 114 1.34 -17.92 5.27
CA ILE A 114 1.57 -19.10 4.40
C ILE A 114 2.11 -18.73 3.02
N MET A 115 1.95 -17.48 2.63
CA MET A 115 2.47 -16.96 1.37
C MET A 115 3.98 -16.97 1.27
N LEU A 116 4.67 -16.96 2.40
CA LEU A 116 6.12 -17.11 2.43
C LEU A 116 6.56 -18.48 1.89
N ALA A 117 5.67 -19.50 1.94
CA ALA A 117 6.00 -20.86 1.53
C ALA A 117 6.00 -21.03 0.01
N LYS A 118 5.42 -20.09 -0.75
CA LYS A 118 5.45 -20.10 -2.22
C LYS A 118 6.64 -19.25 -2.68
N PRO A 119 7.71 -19.87 -3.22
CA PRO A 119 8.82 -19.10 -3.77
C PRO A 119 8.34 -18.29 -4.98
N ASP A 120 8.69 -17.01 -5.00
CA ASP A 120 8.35 -16.11 -6.10
C ASP A 120 9.16 -16.54 -7.34
N LYS A 121 8.48 -16.97 -8.41
CA LYS A 121 9.14 -17.45 -9.63
C LYS A 121 9.82 -16.33 -10.44
N GLY A 122 9.66 -15.06 -10.02
CA GLY A 122 10.18 -13.88 -10.71
C GLY A 122 11.30 -13.11 -10.00
N ALA A 123 11.78 -13.55 -8.84
CA ALA A 123 12.87 -12.86 -8.14
C ALA A 123 14.23 -13.25 -8.75
N GLY A 124 14.84 -12.31 -9.49
CA GLY A 124 16.18 -12.43 -10.06
C GLY A 124 17.21 -12.92 -9.03
N ALA A 125 18.05 -13.84 -9.47
CA ALA A 125 18.76 -14.81 -8.64
C ALA A 125 19.95 -14.28 -7.81
N GLU A 126 20.33 -13.00 -7.90
CA GLU A 126 21.68 -12.59 -7.48
C GLU A 126 21.74 -11.89 -6.12
N ASP A 127 20.68 -11.18 -5.67
CA ASP A 127 20.77 -10.28 -4.48
C ASP A 127 19.81 -10.64 -3.32
N GLY A 128 19.12 -11.78 -3.45
CA GLY A 128 18.04 -12.23 -2.56
C GLY A 128 18.43 -13.31 -1.53
N LYS A 129 19.70 -13.70 -1.42
CA LYS A 129 20.13 -14.83 -0.57
C LYS A 129 19.80 -14.59 0.89
N THR A 130 20.13 -13.42 1.45
CA THR A 130 19.83 -13.06 2.85
C THR A 130 18.33 -13.03 3.12
N THR A 131 17.55 -12.36 2.25
CA THR A 131 16.08 -12.28 2.40
C THR A 131 15.44 -13.67 2.31
N ARG A 132 15.96 -14.55 1.45
CA ARG A 132 15.45 -15.92 1.29
C ARG A 132 15.77 -16.80 2.50
N THR A 133 16.96 -16.68 3.07
CA THR A 133 17.34 -17.37 4.33
C THR A 133 16.45 -16.91 5.48
N LEU A 134 16.22 -15.60 5.62
CA LEU A 134 15.34 -15.04 6.66
C LEU A 134 13.89 -15.51 6.50
N VAL A 135 13.39 -15.53 5.27
CA VAL A 135 12.06 -16.08 4.97
C VAL A 135 12.01 -17.57 5.34
N GLN A 136 13.06 -18.33 5.06
CA GLN A 136 13.13 -19.75 5.41
C GLN A 136 13.20 -20.00 6.92
N GLU A 137 13.89 -19.16 7.69
CA GLU A 137 13.89 -19.19 9.16
C GLU A 137 12.55 -18.77 9.77
N ALA A 138 11.84 -17.86 9.11
CA ALA A 138 10.49 -17.46 9.49
C ALA A 138 9.45 -18.55 9.16
N LEU A 139 9.64 -19.30 8.07
CA LEU A 139 8.81 -20.47 7.73
C LEU A 139 8.87 -21.55 8.81
N GLY A 140 10.00 -21.70 9.49
CA GLY A 140 10.14 -22.61 10.63
C GLY A 140 9.27 -22.27 11.85
N LEU A 141 8.66 -21.07 11.90
CA LEU A 141 7.69 -20.69 12.94
C LEU A 141 6.25 -21.08 12.59
N LEU A 142 5.98 -21.48 11.35
CA LEU A 142 4.63 -21.87 10.96
C LEU A 142 4.24 -23.18 11.64
N PRO A 143 2.98 -23.33 12.10
CA PRO A 143 2.52 -24.58 12.68
C PRO A 143 2.63 -25.71 11.64
N PRO A 144 3.12 -26.91 12.03
CA PRO A 144 3.26 -28.04 11.12
C PRO A 144 1.86 -28.47 10.65
N GLY A 145 1.57 -28.28 9.36
CA GLY A 145 0.27 -28.58 8.76
C GLY A 145 -0.63 -27.36 8.49
N ALA A 146 -0.10 -26.13 8.62
CA ALA A 146 -0.78 -24.92 8.16
C ALA A 146 -1.27 -25.07 6.71
N ALA A 147 -2.58 -25.14 6.53
CA ALA A 147 -3.20 -25.25 5.21
C ALA A 147 -3.29 -23.86 4.55
N PRO A 148 -3.21 -23.75 3.20
CA PRO A 148 -3.39 -22.49 2.46
C PRO A 148 -4.69 -21.77 2.81
N ASP A 149 -5.71 -22.54 3.21
CA ASP A 149 -7.06 -22.09 3.53
C ASP A 149 -7.24 -21.72 5.00
N ASP A 150 -6.19 -21.80 5.82
CA ASP A 150 -6.27 -21.47 7.23
C ASP A 150 -6.36 -19.96 7.44
N ILE A 151 -7.59 -19.50 7.58
CA ILE A 151 -8.00 -18.12 7.85
C ILE A 151 -7.41 -17.61 9.17
N THR A 152 -7.09 -18.49 10.12
CA THR A 152 -6.64 -18.10 11.48
C THR A 152 -5.20 -17.56 11.52
N LEU A 153 -4.45 -17.73 10.44
CA LEU A 153 -3.06 -17.28 10.36
C LEU A 153 -2.91 -15.76 10.17
N SER A 154 -3.97 -15.08 9.73
CA SER A 154 -3.94 -13.64 9.40
C SER A 154 -5.04 -12.86 10.09
N GLY A 155 -4.67 -11.80 10.81
CA GLY A 155 -5.62 -10.93 11.49
C GLY A 155 -6.68 -10.37 10.53
N LYS A 156 -6.27 -10.00 9.30
CA LYS A 156 -7.18 -9.49 8.27
C LYS A 156 -8.21 -10.53 7.83
N LEU A 157 -7.79 -11.78 7.65
CA LEU A 157 -8.68 -12.86 7.24
C LEU A 157 -9.66 -13.21 8.38
N ILE A 158 -9.21 -13.21 9.63
CA ILE A 158 -10.09 -13.36 10.81
C ILE A 158 -11.13 -12.24 10.86
N ALA A 159 -10.71 -10.98 10.73
CA ALA A 159 -11.61 -9.84 10.75
C ALA A 159 -12.63 -9.88 9.59
N LEU A 160 -12.17 -10.24 8.39
CA LEU A 160 -13.03 -10.42 7.23
C LEU A 160 -14.04 -11.56 7.43
N ALA A 161 -13.61 -12.71 7.97
CA ALA A 161 -14.50 -13.84 8.26
C ALA A 161 -15.56 -13.47 9.31
N ALA A 162 -15.18 -12.76 10.36
CA ALA A 162 -16.10 -12.24 11.37
C ALA A 162 -17.10 -11.25 10.76
N LEU A 163 -16.63 -10.33 9.91
CA LEU A 163 -17.48 -9.37 9.22
C LEU A 163 -18.48 -10.08 8.29
N LEU A 164 -18.02 -10.98 7.42
CA LEU A 164 -18.88 -11.73 6.51
C LEU A 164 -19.94 -12.56 7.27
N LYS A 165 -19.57 -13.16 8.41
CA LYS A 165 -20.52 -13.88 9.27
C LYS A 165 -21.64 -12.98 9.77
N GLN A 166 -21.30 -11.77 10.22
CA GLN A 166 -22.27 -10.76 10.67
C GLN A 166 -23.14 -10.24 9.52
N LEU A 167 -22.56 -9.98 8.35
CA LEU A 167 -23.30 -9.52 7.17
C LEU A 167 -24.28 -10.59 6.66
N ARG A 168 -23.88 -11.88 6.73
CA ARG A 168 -24.74 -13.01 6.39
C ARG A 168 -25.94 -13.13 7.35
N GLN A 169 -25.71 -12.94 8.65
CA GLN A 169 -26.78 -12.94 9.66
C GLN A 169 -27.78 -11.79 9.46
N ARG A 170 -27.32 -10.67 8.88
CA ARG A 170 -28.15 -9.50 8.57
C ARG A 170 -28.77 -9.54 7.16
N HIS A 171 -28.65 -10.65 6.44
CA HIS A 171 -29.20 -10.84 5.09
C HIS A 171 -28.81 -9.76 4.07
N ILE A 172 -27.56 -9.27 4.13
CA ILE A 172 -27.05 -8.35 3.11
C ILE A 172 -26.79 -9.12 1.80
N ALA A 173 -27.43 -8.67 0.71
CA ALA A 173 -27.60 -9.45 -0.51
C ALA A 173 -26.33 -9.70 -1.33
N ALA A 174 -25.34 -8.80 -1.28
CA ALA A 174 -24.09 -8.95 -2.03
C ALA A 174 -22.93 -8.21 -1.35
N VAL A 175 -21.75 -8.85 -1.33
CA VAL A 175 -20.50 -8.27 -0.85
C VAL A 175 -19.45 -8.45 -1.94
N CYS A 176 -18.79 -7.36 -2.33
CA CYS A 176 -17.68 -7.37 -3.27
C CYS A 176 -16.36 -7.28 -2.49
N ILE A 177 -15.44 -8.21 -2.73
CA ILE A 177 -14.10 -8.23 -2.11
C ILE A 177 -13.08 -7.97 -3.21
N ILE A 178 -12.26 -6.93 -3.04
CA ILE A 178 -11.25 -6.51 -4.02
C ILE A 178 -9.86 -6.74 -3.43
N PRO A 179 -9.18 -7.86 -3.75
CA PRO A 179 -7.78 -8.05 -3.39
C PRO A 179 -6.88 -7.20 -4.30
N THR A 180 -5.93 -6.47 -3.71
CA THR A 180 -4.97 -5.64 -4.46
C THR A 180 -3.88 -6.45 -5.17
N ALA A 181 -3.85 -7.77 -5.00
CA ALA A 181 -2.85 -8.61 -5.62
C ALA A 181 -3.45 -9.86 -6.27
N ALA A 182 -3.12 -10.07 -7.54
CA ALA A 182 -3.60 -11.19 -8.36
C ALA A 182 -3.34 -12.57 -7.72
N TRP A 183 -2.28 -12.68 -6.92
CA TRP A 183 -1.91 -13.92 -6.23
C TRP A 183 -2.90 -14.38 -5.14
N MET A 184 -3.80 -13.51 -4.67
CA MET A 184 -4.85 -13.89 -3.72
C MET A 184 -5.95 -14.72 -4.39
N VAL A 185 -6.06 -14.66 -5.73
CA VAL A 185 -7.05 -15.39 -6.51
C VAL A 185 -6.59 -16.83 -6.80
N GLN A 186 -5.29 -17.12 -6.69
CA GLN A 186 -4.69 -18.46 -6.90
C GLN A 186 -4.74 -19.37 -5.66
N LEU A 187 -5.66 -19.08 -4.73
CA LEU A 187 -6.04 -19.93 -3.59
C LEU A 187 -7.40 -20.63 -3.82
N ARG A 188 -7.82 -20.73 -5.09
CA ARG A 188 -8.94 -21.57 -5.52
C ARG A 188 -8.44 -22.80 -6.25
#